data_AF-A0A397BWJ4-F1
#
_entry.id   AF-A0A397BWJ4-F1
#
_cell.length_a   1.000
_cell.length_b   1.000
_cell.length_c   1.000
_cell.angle_alpha   90.00
_cell.angle_beta   90.00
_cell.angle_gamma   90.00
#
_symmetry.space_group_name_H-M   'P 1'
#
loop_
_entity.id
_entity.type
_entity.pdbx_description
1 polymer ?
#
loop_
_entity_poly.entity_id
_entity_poly.type
_entity_poly.pdbx_seq_one_letter_code
_entity_poly.pdbx_strand_id
1 'polypeptide(L)'
;MGAPLHPVLSKRKRRLSMDMQQEAFDNLKDHPLYERISLVKTNRLKDLAYMTHLISDLQRHLVQLKRRQTSQLSWEDVTQALKDDTVDRVRDNRSLKQEVELNSQICTYLQTWLAHMSANYVEEHWRHSALFKGDEHARHVGLSWITRQAYHNTDRVLSAIPFPSATSADYADFVDVRTSSVNGMLILIQVATQRILPYSLEDVSEAYWHAEKSFGEYVLRHEFVHPRLMASINGDIDYTHEEVGNHIQRISDKVLMGRFCDDHRAICVLRSVMNDEMYPLEANTWTTDTRQWMLAERLGPAQTRVRQYYSIDHPCTERGYVPLWEYARMCGVTHAIDDADVLEKVQLNRQAKHLCSRAQFARHFDDTLRATADVKKDHVFNYT
;
A
#
# COMPACT_ATOMS: atom_id res chain seq x y z
N MET A 1 118.05 -4.51 30.22
CA MET A 1 118.02 -5.54 31.28
C MET A 1 116.58 -5.91 31.53
N GLY A 2 116.14 -7.15 31.64
CA GLY A 2 116.73 -8.46 31.40
C GLY A 2 115.51 -9.32 31.04
N ALA A 3 115.56 -9.98 29.90
CA ALA A 3 115.99 -11.37 29.80
C ALA A 3 114.86 -12.36 30.18
N PRO A 4 114.56 -13.35 29.32
CA PRO A 4 113.34 -14.14 29.36
C PRO A 4 113.55 -15.51 30.03
N LEU A 5 112.52 -16.02 30.72
CA LEU A 5 112.51 -17.38 31.27
C LEU A 5 111.22 -18.14 30.87
N HIS A 6 111.42 -19.13 30.00
CA HIS A 6 110.66 -20.37 29.75
C HIS A 6 109.23 -20.35 29.14
N PRO A 7 109.09 -20.32 27.80
CA PRO A 7 107.88 -20.72 27.07
C PRO A 7 107.75 -22.25 26.84
N VAL A 8 108.75 -23.03 27.27
CA VAL A 8 108.87 -24.45 26.88
C VAL A 8 107.96 -25.37 27.70
N LEU A 9 107.55 -24.99 28.92
CA LEU A 9 106.81 -25.89 29.82
C LEU A 9 105.27 -25.83 29.65
N SER A 10 104.69 -24.67 29.32
CA SER A 10 103.22 -24.51 29.24
C SER A 10 102.63 -24.97 27.90
N LYS A 11 103.33 -24.73 26.78
CA LYS A 11 102.96 -25.31 25.48
C LYS A 11 103.11 -26.82 25.48
N ARG A 12 104.10 -27.36 26.21
CA ARG A 12 104.25 -28.82 26.40
C ARG A 12 103.05 -29.41 27.12
N LYS A 13 102.60 -28.82 28.24
CA LYS A 13 101.47 -29.38 29.02
C LYS A 13 100.13 -29.35 28.28
N ARG A 14 99.82 -28.30 27.51
CA ARG A 14 98.57 -28.25 26.72
C ARG A 14 98.62 -29.13 25.47
N ARG A 15 99.76 -29.24 24.78
CA ARG A 15 99.94 -30.24 23.72
C ARG A 15 99.82 -31.65 24.28
N LEU A 16 100.52 -31.97 25.38
CA LEU A 16 100.41 -33.27 26.05
C LEU A 16 98.97 -33.62 26.48
N SER A 17 98.12 -32.64 26.86
CA SER A 17 96.72 -32.91 27.23
C SER A 17 95.79 -33.12 26.04
N MET A 18 95.99 -32.40 24.92
CA MET A 18 95.26 -32.63 23.67
C MET A 18 95.75 -33.91 22.99
N ASP A 19 97.06 -34.13 22.97
CA ASP A 19 97.70 -35.34 22.45
C ASP A 19 97.30 -36.56 23.30
N MET A 20 97.18 -36.45 24.63
CA MET A 20 96.64 -37.55 25.46
C MET A 20 95.14 -37.79 25.24
N GLN A 21 94.33 -36.76 24.98
CA GLN A 21 92.91 -36.94 24.66
C GLN A 21 92.72 -37.52 23.24
N GLN A 22 93.57 -37.12 22.29
CA GLN A 22 93.59 -37.63 20.93
C GLN A 22 94.16 -39.05 20.87
N GLU A 23 95.26 -39.36 21.58
CA GLU A 23 95.81 -40.72 21.76
C GLU A 23 94.84 -41.61 22.52
N ALA A 24 94.11 -41.12 23.53
CA ALA A 24 93.06 -41.91 24.17
C ALA A 24 91.88 -42.19 23.22
N PHE A 25 91.58 -41.27 22.28
CA PHE A 25 90.55 -41.46 21.27
C PHE A 25 91.00 -42.38 20.13
N ASP A 26 92.28 -42.29 19.73
CA ASP A 26 92.89 -43.11 18.68
C ASP A 26 93.23 -44.52 19.19
N ASN A 27 93.66 -44.69 20.45
CA ASN A 27 93.76 -46.01 21.09
C ASN A 27 92.38 -46.65 21.32
N LEU A 28 91.32 -45.85 21.48
CA LEU A 28 89.96 -46.38 21.51
C LEU A 28 89.58 -46.93 20.12
N LYS A 29 89.94 -46.26 19.02
CA LYS A 29 89.66 -46.73 17.63
C LYS A 29 90.21 -48.12 17.34
N ASP A 30 91.39 -48.44 17.86
CA ASP A 30 92.05 -49.75 17.68
C ASP A 30 91.56 -50.80 18.70
N HIS A 31 90.69 -50.43 19.64
CA HIS A 31 90.08 -51.38 20.58
C HIS A 31 88.87 -52.07 19.93
N PRO A 32 88.73 -53.41 20.02
CA PRO A 32 87.62 -54.16 19.42
C PRO A 32 86.21 -53.78 19.93
N LEU A 33 86.12 -52.88 20.91
CA LEU A 33 84.86 -52.35 21.44
C LEU A 33 84.46 -51.01 20.81
N TYR A 34 85.38 -50.28 20.17
CA TYR A 34 85.07 -49.00 19.55
C TYR A 34 84.28 -49.14 18.26
N GLU A 35 84.54 -50.18 17.47
CA GLU A 35 83.73 -50.49 16.29
C GLU A 35 82.28 -50.79 16.71
N ARG A 36 82.09 -51.57 17.80
CA ARG A 36 80.77 -51.80 18.40
C ARG A 36 80.14 -50.52 18.98
N ILE A 37 80.87 -49.71 19.74
CA ILE A 37 80.34 -48.48 20.34
C ILE A 37 80.02 -47.42 19.28
N SER A 38 80.83 -47.32 18.22
CA SER A 38 80.61 -46.41 17.09
C SER A 38 79.45 -46.88 16.20
N LEU A 39 79.28 -48.18 15.96
CA LEU A 39 78.07 -48.74 15.32
C LEU A 39 76.82 -48.47 16.16
N VAL A 40 76.87 -48.67 17.47
CA VAL A 40 75.73 -48.41 18.37
C VAL A 40 75.40 -46.91 18.40
N LYS A 41 76.40 -46.03 18.40
CA LYS A 41 76.21 -44.57 18.32
C LYS A 41 75.64 -44.14 16.97
N THR A 42 76.16 -44.68 15.86
CA THR A 42 75.68 -44.34 14.52
C THR A 42 74.28 -44.89 14.25
N ASN A 43 73.95 -46.09 14.73
CA ASN A 43 72.58 -46.62 14.70
C ASN A 43 71.64 -45.76 15.53
N ARG A 44 72.01 -45.39 16.77
CA ARG A 44 71.19 -44.49 17.60
C ARG A 44 70.99 -43.10 16.97
N LEU A 45 72.00 -42.56 16.30
CA LEU A 45 71.89 -41.28 15.58
C LEU A 45 70.99 -41.39 14.34
N LYS A 46 71.05 -42.51 13.61
CA LYS A 46 70.13 -42.80 12.51
C LYS A 46 68.70 -42.97 13.02
N ASP A 47 68.50 -43.67 14.13
CA ASP A 47 67.19 -43.84 14.77
C ASP A 47 66.63 -42.51 15.27
N LEU A 48 67.46 -41.65 15.88
CA LEU A 48 67.05 -40.31 16.30
C LEU A 48 66.70 -39.42 15.11
N ALA A 49 67.49 -39.45 14.03
CA ALA A 49 67.20 -38.70 12.81
C ALA A 49 65.88 -39.18 12.16
N TYR A 50 65.67 -40.50 12.12
CA TYR A 50 64.43 -41.12 11.63
C TYR A 50 63.22 -40.72 12.48
N MET A 51 63.32 -40.82 13.82
CA MET A 51 62.26 -40.42 14.74
C MET A 51 61.95 -38.93 14.63
N THR A 52 62.98 -38.08 14.47
CA THR A 52 62.80 -36.63 14.30
C THR A 52 62.10 -36.29 12.99
N HIS A 53 62.44 -36.99 11.91
CA HIS A 53 61.74 -36.86 10.63
C HIS A 53 60.28 -37.34 10.73
N LEU A 54 60.05 -38.48 11.38
CA LEU A 54 58.72 -39.03 11.59
C LEU A 54 57.84 -38.11 12.44
N ILE A 55 58.39 -37.53 13.51
CA ILE A 55 57.68 -36.54 14.34
C ILE A 55 57.33 -35.31 13.51
N SER A 56 58.26 -34.82 12.68
CA SER A 56 58.03 -33.65 11.82
C SER A 56 56.94 -33.92 10.78
N ASP A 57 56.92 -35.12 10.18
CA ASP A 57 55.88 -35.52 9.22
C ASP A 57 54.52 -35.75 9.87
N LEU A 58 54.49 -36.31 11.09
CA LEU A 58 53.26 -36.47 11.89
C LEU A 58 52.71 -35.11 12.33
N GLN A 59 53.57 -34.19 12.74
CA GLN A 59 53.19 -32.81 13.07
C GLN A 59 52.62 -32.08 11.83
N ARG A 60 53.24 -32.26 10.65
CA ARG A 60 52.73 -31.70 9.40
C ARG A 60 51.34 -32.27 9.05
N HIS A 61 51.14 -33.57 9.20
CA HIS A 61 49.83 -34.21 8.98
C HIS A 61 48.77 -33.72 9.98
N LEU A 62 49.12 -33.57 11.26
CA LEU A 62 48.20 -33.05 12.27
C LEU A 62 47.77 -31.60 11.99
N VAL A 63 48.69 -30.74 11.56
CA VAL A 63 48.36 -29.35 11.17
C VAL A 63 47.44 -29.32 9.96
N GLN A 64 47.67 -30.20 8.96
CA GLN A 64 46.79 -30.31 7.79
C GLN A 64 45.40 -30.83 8.15
N LEU A 65 45.30 -31.85 9.02
CA LEU A 65 44.02 -32.39 9.49
C LEU A 65 43.24 -31.37 10.32
N LYS A 66 43.91 -30.66 11.24
CA LYS A 66 43.28 -29.57 12.02
C LYS A 66 42.78 -28.44 11.13
N ARG A 67 43.55 -28.02 10.12
CA ARG A 67 43.11 -26.98 9.16
C ARG A 67 41.89 -27.41 8.34
N ARG A 68 41.81 -28.69 7.96
CA ARG A 68 40.64 -29.26 7.26
C ARG A 68 39.41 -29.35 8.17
N GLN A 69 39.59 -29.67 9.45
CA GLN A 69 38.52 -29.65 10.44
C GLN A 69 38.00 -28.23 10.73
N THR A 70 38.86 -27.21 10.76
CA THR A 70 38.43 -25.83 11.03
C THR A 70 37.67 -25.19 9.85
N SER A 71 37.81 -25.71 8.64
CA SER A 71 37.09 -25.21 7.45
C SER A 71 35.75 -25.92 7.19
N GLN A 72 35.40 -26.92 8.00
CA GLN A 72 34.16 -27.68 7.89
C GLN A 72 33.35 -27.43 9.16
N LEU A 73 32.18 -26.81 9.04
CA LEU A 73 31.21 -26.72 10.13
C LEU A 73 30.99 -28.13 10.71
N SER A 74 30.91 -28.23 12.03
CA SER A 74 30.67 -29.54 12.64
C SER A 74 29.34 -30.08 12.14
N TRP A 75 29.26 -31.37 11.84
CA TRP A 75 27.99 -31.97 11.44
C TRP A 75 26.92 -31.81 12.51
N GLU A 76 27.32 -31.69 13.77
CA GLU A 76 26.42 -31.34 14.89
C GLU A 76 25.78 -29.97 14.67
N ASP A 77 26.56 -28.92 14.42
CA ASP A 77 26.05 -27.57 14.15
C ASP A 77 25.18 -27.52 12.89
N VAL A 78 25.56 -28.23 11.82
CA VAL A 78 24.78 -28.33 10.59
C VAL A 78 23.45 -29.03 10.86
N THR A 79 23.45 -30.13 11.61
CA THR A 79 22.21 -30.85 11.96
C THR A 79 21.32 -30.05 12.89
N GLN A 80 21.89 -29.27 13.81
CA GLN A 80 21.16 -28.41 14.72
C GLN A 80 20.51 -27.24 13.95
N ALA A 81 21.24 -26.57 13.06
CA ALA A 81 20.69 -25.52 12.20
C ALA A 81 19.57 -26.05 11.28
N LEU A 82 19.75 -27.24 10.69
CA LEU A 82 18.72 -27.89 9.88
C LEU A 82 17.48 -28.26 10.71
N LYS A 83 17.68 -28.73 11.95
CA LYS A 83 16.58 -29.04 12.86
C LYS A 83 15.79 -27.79 13.23
N ASP A 84 16.48 -26.70 13.57
CA ASP A 84 15.86 -25.43 13.94
C ASP A 84 15.07 -24.84 12.76
N ASP A 85 15.67 -24.80 11.56
CA ASP A 85 14.95 -24.36 10.34
C ASP A 85 13.78 -25.30 10.03
N THR A 86 13.92 -26.63 10.21
CA THR A 86 12.79 -27.55 10.03
C THR A 86 11.63 -27.26 10.99
N VAL A 87 11.92 -26.96 12.26
CA VAL A 87 10.90 -26.62 13.25
C VAL A 87 10.17 -25.33 12.86
N ASP A 88 10.92 -24.31 12.43
CA ASP A 88 10.35 -23.05 11.96
C ASP A 88 9.48 -23.26 10.70
N ARG A 89 9.96 -24.02 9.72
CA ARG A 89 9.19 -24.35 8.51
C ARG A 89 7.93 -25.14 8.82
N VAL A 90 7.96 -26.06 9.79
CA VAL A 90 6.78 -26.82 10.22
C VAL A 90 5.76 -25.91 10.91
N ARG A 91 6.23 -24.95 11.73
CA ARG A 91 5.37 -23.95 12.36
C ARG A 91 4.70 -23.07 11.32
N ASP A 92 5.46 -22.54 10.38
CA ASP A 92 4.93 -21.71 9.28
C ASP A 92 3.94 -22.49 8.43
N ASN A 93 4.27 -23.73 8.04
CA ASN A 93 3.38 -24.58 7.27
C ASN A 93 2.05 -24.86 8.00
N ARG A 94 2.11 -25.04 9.33
CA ARG A 94 0.92 -25.23 10.15
C ARG A 94 0.06 -23.96 10.18
N SER A 95 0.66 -22.79 10.40
CA SER A 95 -0.05 -21.51 10.39
C SER A 95 -0.71 -21.25 9.03
N LEU A 96 0.03 -21.42 7.94
CA LEU A 96 -0.49 -21.24 6.57
C LEU A 96 -1.63 -22.22 6.27
N LYS A 97 -1.55 -23.48 6.72
CA LYS A 97 -2.65 -24.43 6.58
C LYS A 97 -3.90 -24.00 7.34
N GLN A 98 -3.74 -23.44 8.53
CA GLN A 98 -4.87 -22.91 9.31
C GLN A 98 -5.52 -21.72 8.61
N GLU A 99 -4.73 -20.79 8.07
CA GLU A 99 -5.24 -19.65 7.30
C GLU A 99 -5.97 -20.09 6.03
N VAL A 100 -5.42 -21.06 5.28
CA VAL A 100 -6.06 -21.61 4.08
C VAL A 100 -7.39 -22.28 4.42
N GLU A 101 -7.44 -23.07 5.49
CA GLU A 101 -8.66 -23.74 5.94
C GLU A 101 -9.73 -22.71 6.35
N LEU A 102 -9.35 -21.71 7.14
CA LEU A 102 -10.26 -20.64 7.57
C LEU A 102 -10.79 -19.84 6.38
N ASN A 103 -9.93 -19.47 5.44
CA ASN A 103 -10.34 -18.76 4.23
C ASN A 103 -11.22 -19.64 3.33
N SER A 104 -10.93 -20.94 3.24
CA SER A 104 -11.77 -21.89 2.51
C SER A 104 -13.19 -21.94 3.10
N GLN A 105 -13.30 -22.03 4.43
CA GLN A 105 -14.59 -22.03 5.12
C GLN A 105 -15.36 -20.73 4.89
N ILE A 106 -14.69 -19.57 4.96
CA ILE A 106 -15.30 -18.28 4.66
C ILE A 106 -15.78 -18.23 3.20
N CYS A 107 -14.97 -18.69 2.24
CA CYS A 107 -15.36 -18.75 0.83
C CYS A 107 -16.59 -19.63 0.62
N THR A 108 -16.63 -20.83 1.19
CA THR A 108 -17.79 -21.72 1.10
C THR A 108 -19.03 -21.09 1.72
N TYR A 109 -18.90 -20.43 2.87
CA TYR A 109 -19.99 -19.71 3.51
C TYR A 109 -20.50 -18.57 2.62
N LEU A 110 -19.61 -17.73 2.07
CA LEU A 110 -19.97 -16.62 1.19
C LEU A 110 -20.61 -17.10 -0.10
N GLN A 111 -20.09 -18.17 -0.72
CA GLN A 111 -20.69 -18.79 -1.91
C GLN A 111 -22.08 -19.33 -1.63
N THR A 112 -22.25 -20.00 -0.49
CA THR A 112 -23.55 -20.51 -0.05
C THR A 112 -24.50 -19.33 0.18
N TRP A 113 -24.07 -18.30 0.89
CA TRP A 113 -24.86 -17.10 1.13
C TRP A 113 -25.28 -16.41 -0.17
N LEU A 114 -24.35 -16.19 -1.11
CA LEU A 114 -24.63 -15.64 -2.43
C LEU A 114 -25.61 -16.50 -3.23
N ALA A 115 -25.52 -17.83 -3.17
CA ALA A 115 -26.44 -18.75 -3.84
C ALA A 115 -27.87 -18.70 -3.26
N HIS A 116 -28.01 -18.34 -1.98
CA HIS A 116 -29.30 -18.19 -1.30
C HIS A 116 -29.82 -16.75 -1.31
N MET A 117 -29.01 -15.77 -1.75
CA MET A 117 -29.50 -14.41 -1.98
C MET A 117 -30.47 -14.41 -3.17
N SER A 118 -31.72 -14.06 -2.92
CA SER A 118 -32.69 -13.85 -4.00
C SER A 118 -32.27 -12.66 -4.85
N ALA A 119 -32.62 -12.70 -6.15
CA ALA A 119 -32.37 -11.63 -7.11
C ALA A 119 -33.05 -10.28 -6.78
N ASN A 120 -33.74 -10.18 -5.64
CA ASN A 120 -34.51 -9.00 -5.23
C ASN A 120 -33.74 -8.03 -4.30
N TYR A 121 -32.40 -8.11 -4.26
CA TYR A 121 -31.55 -7.05 -3.67
C TYR A 121 -31.41 -5.80 -4.56
N VAL A 122 -32.33 -5.63 -5.52
CA VAL A 122 -32.39 -4.45 -6.40
C VAL A 122 -32.75 -3.19 -5.59
N GLU A 123 -33.40 -3.34 -4.43
CA GLU A 123 -33.66 -2.24 -3.51
C GLU A 123 -32.41 -1.90 -2.69
N GLU A 124 -31.95 -0.68 -2.85
CA GLU A 124 -30.78 -0.16 -2.17
C GLU A 124 -31.08 0.06 -0.68
N HIS A 125 -30.27 -0.52 0.21
CA HIS A 125 -30.42 -0.40 1.65
C HIS A 125 -29.22 0.32 2.26
N TRP A 126 -29.38 0.85 3.48
CA TRP A 126 -28.30 1.44 4.29
C TRP A 126 -27.05 0.55 4.42
N ARG A 127 -27.21 -0.76 4.24
CA ARG A 127 -26.12 -1.75 4.25
C ARG A 127 -25.13 -1.58 3.09
N HIS A 128 -25.52 -0.91 2.02
CA HIS A 128 -24.67 -0.70 0.83
C HIS A 128 -23.71 0.49 0.98
N SER A 129 -23.81 1.24 2.08
CA SER A 129 -22.93 2.37 2.42
C SER A 129 -22.38 2.28 3.85
N ALA A 130 -22.35 1.06 4.42
CA ALA A 130 -21.83 0.82 5.76
C ALA A 130 -20.39 0.26 5.71
N LEU A 131 -19.54 0.76 6.61
CA LEU A 131 -18.17 0.32 6.78
C LEU A 131 -17.97 -0.15 8.23
N PHE A 132 -17.67 -1.44 8.37
CA PHE A 132 -17.49 -2.08 9.66
C PHE A 132 -16.18 -1.66 10.33
N LYS A 133 -16.15 -1.78 11.66
CA LYS A 133 -14.94 -1.66 12.45
C LYS A 133 -14.06 -2.87 12.14
N GLY A 134 -12.83 -2.61 11.73
CA GLY A 134 -11.89 -3.65 11.33
C GLY A 134 -10.48 -3.11 11.25
N ASP A 135 -9.53 -3.99 10.95
CA ASP A 135 -8.18 -3.58 10.59
C ASP A 135 -8.14 -2.84 9.25
N GLU A 136 -7.00 -2.25 8.93
CA GLU A 136 -6.83 -1.44 7.72
C GLU A 136 -7.12 -2.25 6.45
N HIS A 137 -6.70 -3.52 6.42
CA HIS A 137 -6.91 -4.40 5.26
C HIS A 137 -8.39 -4.68 5.01
N ALA A 138 -9.14 -5.09 6.05
CA ALA A 138 -10.57 -5.34 5.94
C ALA A 138 -11.32 -4.07 5.53
N ARG A 139 -10.90 -2.90 6.04
CA ARG A 139 -11.49 -1.62 5.65
C ARG A 139 -11.21 -1.28 4.19
N HIS A 140 -9.99 -1.50 3.69
CA HIS A 140 -9.68 -1.33 2.26
C HIS A 140 -10.51 -2.23 1.36
N VAL A 141 -10.76 -3.47 1.78
CA VAL A 141 -11.67 -4.38 1.08
C VAL A 141 -13.10 -3.82 1.08
N GLY A 142 -13.59 -3.32 2.22
CA GLY A 142 -14.91 -2.70 2.33
C GLY A 142 -15.07 -1.46 1.44
N LEU A 143 -14.10 -0.55 1.45
CA LEU A 143 -14.07 0.64 0.57
C LEU A 143 -14.05 0.23 -0.91
N SER A 144 -13.21 -0.74 -1.27
CA SER A 144 -13.16 -1.27 -2.63
C SER A 144 -14.47 -1.94 -3.05
N TRP A 145 -15.17 -2.59 -2.13
CA TRP A 145 -16.44 -3.22 -2.39
C TRP A 145 -17.53 -2.19 -2.69
N ILE A 146 -17.65 -1.14 -1.87
CA ILE A 146 -18.63 -0.06 -2.06
C ILE A 146 -18.43 0.64 -3.41
N THR A 147 -17.18 0.98 -3.76
CA THR A 147 -16.89 1.61 -5.06
C THR A 147 -17.16 0.68 -6.24
N ARG A 148 -16.77 -0.60 -6.16
CA ARG A 148 -17.06 -1.59 -7.21
C ARG A 148 -18.55 -1.82 -7.39
N GLN A 149 -19.33 -1.85 -6.31
CA GLN A 149 -20.78 -1.97 -6.39
C GLN A 149 -21.39 -0.78 -7.15
N ALA A 150 -20.95 0.44 -6.84
CA ALA A 150 -21.40 1.63 -7.57
C ALA A 150 -20.97 1.58 -9.05
N TYR A 151 -19.72 1.18 -9.32
CA TYR A 151 -19.18 1.02 -10.67
C TYR A 151 -19.99 0.02 -11.51
N HIS A 152 -20.26 -1.18 -10.98
CA HIS A 152 -21.04 -2.19 -11.71
C HIS A 152 -22.51 -1.80 -11.89
N ASN A 153 -23.04 -0.88 -11.09
CA ASN A 153 -24.39 -0.34 -11.25
C ASN A 153 -24.48 0.83 -12.26
N THR A 154 -23.37 1.32 -12.79
CA THR A 154 -23.32 2.52 -13.65
C THR A 154 -24.28 2.44 -14.83
N ASP A 155 -24.20 1.36 -15.62
CA ASP A 155 -24.98 1.22 -16.84
C ASP A 155 -26.49 1.21 -16.55
N ARG A 156 -26.90 0.51 -15.48
CA ARG A 156 -28.30 0.46 -15.03
C ARG A 156 -28.81 1.84 -14.64
N VAL A 157 -28.05 2.57 -13.82
CA VAL A 157 -28.44 3.91 -13.32
C VAL A 157 -28.52 4.89 -14.48
N LEU A 158 -27.50 4.95 -15.32
CA LEU A 158 -27.45 5.91 -16.44
C LEU A 158 -28.45 5.59 -17.55
N SER A 159 -28.80 4.32 -17.77
CA SER A 159 -29.83 3.94 -18.77
C SER A 159 -31.24 4.43 -18.43
N ALA A 160 -31.51 4.69 -17.14
CA ALA A 160 -32.80 5.18 -16.68
C ALA A 160 -32.96 6.70 -16.89
N ILE A 161 -31.86 7.38 -17.23
CA ILE A 161 -31.84 8.84 -17.41
C ILE A 161 -32.04 9.17 -18.90
N PRO A 162 -32.99 10.05 -19.25
CA PRO A 162 -33.26 10.42 -20.63
C PRO A 162 -32.25 11.46 -21.12
N PHE A 163 -30.98 11.06 -21.31
CA PHE A 163 -29.98 11.93 -21.92
C PHE A 163 -30.36 12.27 -23.37
N PRO A 164 -30.04 13.50 -23.85
CA PRO A 164 -30.41 13.92 -25.18
C PRO A 164 -29.71 13.10 -26.26
N SER A 165 -30.44 12.86 -27.36
CA SER A 165 -29.91 12.17 -28.54
C SER A 165 -28.99 13.09 -29.35
N ALA A 166 -28.15 12.50 -30.21
CA ALA A 166 -27.20 13.24 -31.06
C ALA A 166 -27.87 14.25 -32.02
N THR A 167 -29.16 14.13 -32.27
CA THR A 167 -29.92 15.03 -33.14
C THR A 167 -30.55 16.21 -32.38
N SER A 168 -30.49 16.20 -31.05
CA SER A 168 -31.10 17.23 -30.22
C SER A 168 -30.19 18.45 -30.07
N ALA A 169 -30.79 19.64 -29.93
CA ALA A 169 -30.05 20.89 -29.82
C ALA A 169 -29.21 21.00 -28.54
N ASP A 170 -29.62 20.31 -27.48
CA ASP A 170 -28.98 20.21 -26.17
C ASP A 170 -27.99 19.04 -26.07
N TYR A 171 -27.70 18.32 -27.16
CA TYR A 171 -26.78 17.17 -27.13
C TYR A 171 -25.39 17.53 -26.57
N ALA A 172 -24.89 18.73 -26.91
CA ALA A 172 -23.55 19.15 -26.54
C ALA A 172 -23.44 19.71 -25.11
N ASP A 173 -24.54 20.22 -24.56
CA ASP A 173 -24.61 20.84 -23.23
C ASP A 173 -26.03 20.71 -22.67
N PHE A 174 -26.18 19.81 -21.70
CA PHE A 174 -27.44 19.45 -21.08
C PHE A 174 -27.29 19.49 -19.57
N VAL A 175 -28.27 20.12 -18.91
CA VAL A 175 -28.38 20.17 -17.45
C VAL A 175 -29.85 19.99 -17.09
N ASP A 176 -30.13 18.99 -16.29
CA ASP A 176 -31.44 18.71 -15.74
C ASP A 176 -31.32 18.53 -14.23
N VAL A 177 -32.09 19.33 -13.49
CA VAL A 177 -32.14 19.31 -12.03
C VAL A 177 -33.59 19.12 -11.64
N ARG A 178 -33.88 17.98 -11.03
CA ARG A 178 -35.20 17.62 -10.52
C ARG A 178 -35.15 17.52 -9.02
N THR A 179 -36.23 17.96 -8.40
CA THR A 179 -36.48 17.73 -6.99
C THR A 179 -37.84 17.06 -6.86
N SER A 180 -37.94 16.09 -5.97
CA SER A 180 -39.16 15.35 -5.72
C SER A 180 -39.33 15.08 -4.23
N SER A 181 -40.54 14.71 -3.84
CA SER A 181 -40.83 14.31 -2.47
C SER A 181 -40.93 12.80 -2.36
N VAL A 182 -40.21 12.22 -1.41
CA VAL A 182 -40.31 10.81 -1.03
C VAL A 182 -41.10 10.73 0.28
N ASN A 183 -42.06 9.81 0.37
CA ASN A 183 -42.92 9.64 1.54
C ASN A 183 -43.61 10.94 2.03
N GLY A 184 -43.91 11.86 1.09
CA GLY A 184 -44.63 13.11 1.34
C GLY A 184 -43.82 14.24 1.98
N MET A 185 -42.73 13.97 2.70
CA MET A 185 -42.01 14.98 3.50
C MET A 185 -40.49 15.00 3.27
N LEU A 186 -39.92 13.97 2.66
CA LEU A 186 -38.49 13.89 2.39
C LEU A 186 -38.19 14.43 1.00
N ILE A 187 -37.10 15.15 0.86
CA ILE A 187 -36.71 15.74 -0.42
C ILE A 187 -35.63 14.87 -1.05
N LEU A 188 -35.83 14.52 -2.32
CA LEU A 188 -34.82 13.88 -3.15
C LEU A 188 -34.41 14.87 -4.24
N ILE A 189 -33.12 15.08 -4.37
CA ILE A 189 -32.53 15.90 -5.43
C ILE A 189 -31.91 14.95 -6.44
N GLN A 190 -32.19 15.14 -7.72
CA GLN A 190 -31.64 14.33 -8.81
C GLN A 190 -31.12 15.27 -9.89
N VAL A 191 -29.89 15.05 -10.33
CA VAL A 191 -29.25 15.91 -11.32
C VAL A 191 -28.60 15.07 -12.37
N ALA A 192 -28.86 15.41 -13.63
CA ALA A 192 -28.24 14.81 -14.79
C ALA A 192 -27.60 15.91 -15.65
N THR A 193 -26.37 15.69 -16.10
CA THR A 193 -25.70 16.60 -17.02
C THR A 193 -25.01 15.84 -18.15
N GLN A 194 -24.94 16.41 -19.35
CA GLN A 194 -24.15 15.89 -20.46
C GLN A 194 -23.36 17.03 -21.10
N ARG A 195 -22.08 16.79 -21.40
CA ARG A 195 -21.21 17.72 -22.12
C ARG A 195 -20.35 16.99 -23.15
N ILE A 196 -20.05 17.66 -24.26
CA ILE A 196 -19.06 17.20 -25.24
C ILE A 196 -17.83 18.09 -25.13
N LEU A 197 -16.70 17.49 -24.80
CA LEU A 197 -15.44 18.20 -24.53
C LEU A 197 -14.42 17.93 -25.63
N PRO A 198 -13.69 18.95 -26.13
CA PRO A 198 -12.70 18.82 -27.19
C PRO A 198 -11.34 18.36 -26.64
N TYR A 199 -11.35 17.31 -25.82
CA TYR A 199 -10.17 16.75 -25.16
C TYR A 199 -10.19 15.22 -25.24
N SER A 200 -9.01 14.61 -25.07
CA SER A 200 -8.86 13.15 -24.99
C SER A 200 -9.59 12.59 -23.76
N LEU A 201 -9.92 11.30 -23.78
CA LEU A 201 -10.58 10.64 -22.65
C LEU A 201 -9.68 10.71 -21.39
N GLU A 202 -8.38 10.56 -21.58
CA GLU A 202 -7.35 10.58 -20.56
C GLU A 202 -7.35 11.93 -19.82
N ASP A 203 -7.23 13.03 -20.57
CA ASP A 203 -7.23 14.39 -20.00
C ASP A 203 -8.55 14.69 -19.28
N VAL A 204 -9.68 14.27 -19.87
CA VAL A 204 -11.01 14.47 -19.29
C VAL A 204 -11.16 13.69 -17.99
N SER A 205 -10.74 12.43 -17.95
CA SER A 205 -10.83 11.59 -16.76
C SER A 205 -9.95 12.09 -15.62
N GLU A 206 -8.74 12.57 -15.94
CA GLU A 206 -7.78 13.12 -14.99
C GLU A 206 -8.26 14.46 -14.44
N ALA A 207 -8.64 15.39 -15.33
CA ALA A 207 -9.14 16.69 -14.91
C ALA A 207 -10.44 16.58 -14.12
N TYR A 208 -11.34 15.65 -14.45
CA TYR A 208 -12.56 15.44 -13.68
C TYR A 208 -12.25 14.95 -12.26
N TRP A 209 -11.32 13.98 -12.13
CA TRP A 209 -10.88 13.46 -10.83
C TRP A 209 -10.35 14.57 -9.91
N HIS A 210 -9.58 15.50 -10.45
CA HIS A 210 -9.09 16.66 -9.69
C HIS A 210 -10.17 17.70 -9.44
N ALA A 211 -10.98 18.02 -10.46
CA ALA A 211 -12.03 19.01 -10.36
C ALA A 211 -13.07 18.64 -9.30
N GLU A 212 -13.46 17.36 -9.21
CA GLU A 212 -14.39 16.87 -8.20
C GLU A 212 -13.83 17.06 -6.78
N LYS A 213 -12.57 16.67 -6.54
CA LYS A 213 -11.91 16.80 -5.23
C LYS A 213 -11.77 18.24 -4.76
N SER A 214 -11.49 19.16 -5.69
CA SER A 214 -11.24 20.56 -5.35
C SER A 214 -12.46 21.46 -5.56
N PHE A 215 -13.65 20.89 -5.85
CA PHE A 215 -14.84 21.69 -6.13
C PHE A 215 -15.32 22.46 -4.91
N GLY A 216 -15.27 21.85 -3.72
CA GLY A 216 -15.61 22.53 -2.47
C GLY A 216 -14.74 23.78 -2.26
N GLU A 217 -13.43 23.69 -2.53
CA GLU A 217 -12.48 24.80 -2.45
C GLU A 217 -12.84 25.91 -3.43
N TYR A 218 -13.15 25.53 -4.66
CA TYR A 218 -13.54 26.47 -5.71
C TYR A 218 -14.79 27.29 -5.34
N VAL A 219 -15.79 26.63 -4.75
CA VAL A 219 -17.08 27.25 -4.43
C VAL A 219 -17.03 28.05 -3.13
N LEU A 220 -16.44 27.49 -2.06
CA LEU A 220 -16.43 28.09 -0.74
C LEU A 220 -15.25 29.03 -0.51
N ARG A 221 -14.18 28.93 -1.32
CA ARG A 221 -12.99 29.79 -1.28
C ARG A 221 -12.44 29.91 0.15
N HIS A 222 -12.52 31.09 0.76
CA HIS A 222 -11.97 31.38 2.09
C HIS A 222 -12.73 30.67 3.23
N GLU A 223 -13.94 30.18 2.96
CA GLU A 223 -14.74 29.40 3.92
C GLU A 223 -14.53 27.89 3.74
N PHE A 224 -13.65 27.48 2.82
CA PHE A 224 -13.37 26.07 2.59
C PHE A 224 -12.55 25.45 3.71
N VAL A 225 -13.03 24.33 4.21
CA VAL A 225 -12.27 23.44 5.09
C VAL A 225 -11.83 22.26 4.26
N HIS A 226 -10.52 22.03 4.14
CA HIS A 226 -10.00 20.93 3.36
C HIS A 226 -10.49 19.58 3.90
N PRO A 227 -11.04 18.71 3.03
CA PRO A 227 -11.39 17.34 3.38
C PRO A 227 -10.20 16.62 3.99
N ARG A 228 -10.45 15.86 5.06
CA ARG A 228 -9.43 15.03 5.67
C ARG A 228 -9.39 13.68 4.94
N LEU A 229 -8.30 13.41 4.21
CA LEU A 229 -8.07 12.12 3.57
C LEU A 229 -7.86 11.03 4.63
N MET A 230 -8.73 10.03 4.63
CA MET A 230 -8.72 8.92 5.57
C MET A 230 -7.96 7.71 5.04
N ALA A 231 -8.14 7.41 3.75
CA ALA A 231 -7.48 6.33 3.06
C ALA A 231 -7.40 6.65 1.57
N SER A 232 -6.33 6.19 0.92
CA SER A 232 -6.20 6.18 -0.53
C SER A 232 -5.72 4.81 -0.97
N ILE A 233 -6.42 4.18 -1.92
CA ILE A 233 -6.11 2.84 -2.42
C ILE A 233 -5.67 2.96 -3.87
N ASN A 234 -4.38 2.71 -4.11
CA ASN A 234 -3.75 2.75 -5.43
C ASN A 234 -3.90 4.08 -6.19
N GLY A 235 -4.27 5.17 -5.51
CA GLY A 235 -4.51 6.49 -6.12
C GLY A 235 -5.83 6.65 -6.88
N ASP A 236 -6.60 5.57 -7.03
CA ASP A 236 -7.87 5.56 -7.76
C ASP A 236 -9.11 5.45 -6.85
N ILE A 237 -8.91 5.23 -5.56
CA ILE A 237 -9.99 5.29 -4.55
C ILE A 237 -9.54 6.18 -3.40
N ASP A 238 -10.32 7.20 -3.10
CA ASP A 238 -10.09 8.08 -1.95
C ASP A 238 -11.30 8.06 -1.03
N TYR A 239 -11.04 7.89 0.25
CA TYR A 239 -12.02 8.05 1.32
C TYR A 239 -11.69 9.32 2.11
N THR A 240 -12.61 10.27 2.14
CA THR A 240 -12.45 11.58 2.79
C THR A 240 -13.53 11.82 3.83
N HIS A 241 -13.18 12.60 4.86
CA HIS A 241 -14.14 13.20 5.78
C HIS A 241 -14.26 14.68 5.49
N GLU A 242 -15.49 15.12 5.25
CA GLU A 242 -15.84 16.46 4.83
C GLU A 242 -16.75 17.07 5.88
N GLU A 243 -16.34 18.21 6.42
CA GLU A 243 -17.17 19.00 7.32
C GLU A 243 -17.76 20.13 6.51
N VAL A 244 -19.02 19.94 6.12
CA VAL A 244 -19.82 20.84 5.31
C VAL A 244 -20.84 21.52 6.23
N GLY A 245 -21.27 22.74 5.94
CA GLY A 245 -22.27 23.43 6.77
C GLY A 245 -21.75 24.72 7.40
N ASN A 246 -22.64 25.41 8.12
CA ASN A 246 -22.37 26.74 8.64
C ASN A 246 -22.21 26.70 10.17
N HIS A 247 -21.95 27.86 10.76
CA HIS A 247 -21.81 28.03 12.21
C HIS A 247 -23.08 27.66 13.01
N ILE A 248 -24.22 27.43 12.36
CA ILE A 248 -25.50 27.08 12.98
C ILE A 248 -25.76 25.58 12.92
N GLN A 249 -25.45 24.94 11.79
CA GLN A 249 -25.65 23.50 11.59
C GLN A 249 -24.45 22.87 10.89
N ARG A 250 -23.82 21.93 11.61
CA ARG A 250 -22.72 21.10 11.11
C ARG A 250 -23.28 19.93 10.29
N ILE A 251 -22.66 19.66 9.16
CA ILE A 251 -22.90 18.51 8.27
C ILE A 251 -21.57 17.78 8.14
N SER A 252 -21.51 16.50 8.47
CA SER A 252 -20.30 15.68 8.35
C SER A 252 -20.56 14.58 7.36
N ASP A 253 -19.97 14.71 6.17
CA ASP A 253 -20.10 13.75 5.09
C ASP A 253 -18.82 12.94 4.95
N LYS A 254 -18.99 11.61 4.87
CA LYS A 254 -17.88 10.68 4.68
C LYS A 254 -17.96 10.21 3.25
N VAL A 255 -17.10 10.75 2.40
CA VAL A 255 -17.22 10.62 0.96
C VAL A 255 -16.20 9.61 0.47
N LEU A 256 -16.66 8.67 -0.33
CA LEU A 256 -15.85 7.66 -0.98
C LEU A 256 -15.92 7.85 -2.48
N MET A 257 -14.80 8.20 -3.09
CA MET A 257 -14.67 8.38 -4.53
C MET A 257 -13.82 7.25 -5.12
N GLY A 258 -14.22 6.73 -6.28
CA GLY A 258 -13.49 5.69 -7.01
C GLY A 258 -13.45 5.97 -8.51
N ARG A 259 -12.32 5.70 -9.17
CA ARG A 259 -12.12 5.86 -10.60
C ARG A 259 -11.78 4.53 -11.27
N PHE A 260 -12.41 4.28 -12.41
CA PHE A 260 -12.27 3.07 -13.20
C PHE A 260 -12.13 3.44 -14.67
N CYS A 261 -10.99 3.13 -15.28
CA CYS A 261 -10.71 3.52 -16.66
C CYS A 261 -10.43 2.29 -17.53
N ASP A 262 -10.93 2.32 -18.76
CA ASP A 262 -10.53 1.45 -19.87
C ASP A 262 -10.24 2.30 -21.12
N ASP A 263 -9.89 1.67 -22.25
CA ASP A 263 -9.49 2.37 -23.48
C ASP A 263 -10.60 3.24 -24.10
N HIS A 264 -11.86 2.93 -23.78
CA HIS A 264 -13.05 3.51 -24.41
C HIS A 264 -13.85 4.42 -23.48
N ARG A 265 -13.82 4.15 -22.17
CA ARG A 265 -14.55 4.92 -21.16
C ARG A 265 -13.81 5.04 -19.84
N ALA A 266 -14.10 6.12 -19.13
CA ALA A 266 -13.69 6.34 -17.75
C ALA A 266 -14.93 6.60 -16.89
N ILE A 267 -14.99 5.94 -15.74
CA ILE A 267 -16.09 6.06 -14.79
C ILE A 267 -15.53 6.55 -13.46
N CYS A 268 -16.07 7.66 -12.96
CA CYS A 268 -15.86 8.09 -11.58
C CYS A 268 -17.16 7.90 -10.81
N VAL A 269 -17.09 7.23 -9.68
CA VAL A 269 -18.21 7.06 -8.74
C VAL A 269 -17.91 7.79 -7.46
N LEU A 270 -18.93 8.36 -6.85
CA LEU A 270 -18.85 8.95 -5.52
C LEU A 270 -20.05 8.48 -4.69
N ARG A 271 -19.77 8.11 -3.44
CA ARG A 271 -20.73 7.58 -2.48
C ARG A 271 -20.51 8.17 -1.10
N SER A 272 -21.59 8.54 -0.41
CA SER A 272 -21.55 8.73 1.04
C SER A 272 -21.45 7.37 1.74
N VAL A 273 -20.58 7.30 2.75
CA VAL A 273 -20.49 6.20 3.73
C VAL A 273 -21.33 6.61 4.95
N MET A 274 -22.59 6.19 4.96
CA MET A 274 -23.59 6.63 5.95
C MET A 274 -23.32 6.08 7.35
N ASN A 275 -22.74 4.88 7.44
CA ASN A 275 -22.38 4.29 8.71
C ASN A 275 -20.92 3.84 8.68
N ASP A 276 -20.05 4.48 9.46
CA ASP A 276 -18.68 4.04 9.66
C ASP A 276 -18.46 3.78 11.14
N GLU A 277 -18.34 2.51 11.52
CA GLU A 277 -18.21 2.12 12.93
C GLU A 277 -16.88 2.56 13.57
N MET A 278 -15.86 2.85 12.76
CA MET A 278 -14.58 3.39 13.26
C MET A 278 -14.67 4.88 13.55
N TYR A 279 -15.53 5.58 12.83
CA TYR A 279 -15.74 7.02 12.92
C TYR A 279 -17.24 7.29 12.96
N PRO A 280 -17.94 7.05 14.08
CA PRO A 280 -19.39 7.21 14.16
C PRO A 280 -19.79 8.68 13.96
N LEU A 281 -21.00 8.90 13.43
CA LEU A 281 -21.56 10.24 13.31
C LEU A 281 -21.91 10.78 14.70
N GLU A 282 -21.61 12.06 14.96
CA GLU A 282 -22.03 12.71 16.20
C GLU A 282 -23.55 12.93 16.22
N ALA A 283 -24.18 12.81 17.40
CA ALA A 283 -25.64 12.70 17.53
C ALA A 283 -26.49 13.83 16.90
N ASN A 284 -25.96 15.06 16.83
CA ASN A 284 -26.67 16.23 16.28
C ASN A 284 -26.09 16.71 14.94
N THR A 285 -25.14 15.96 14.38
CA THR A 285 -24.50 16.30 13.12
C THR A 285 -25.32 15.70 11.99
N TRP A 286 -25.57 16.50 10.95
CA TRP A 286 -26.31 16.04 9.78
C TRP A 286 -25.36 15.32 8.82
N THR A 287 -25.91 14.47 7.98
CA THR A 287 -25.22 13.89 6.83
C THR A 287 -26.23 13.67 5.71
N THR A 288 -25.75 13.51 4.49
CA THR A 288 -26.59 13.23 3.32
C THR A 288 -26.09 12.00 2.57
N ASP A 289 -27.02 11.15 2.15
CA ASP A 289 -26.70 10.04 1.25
C ASP A 289 -26.59 10.59 -0.17
N THR A 290 -25.35 10.82 -0.60
CA THR A 290 -25.01 11.30 -1.92
C THR A 290 -24.50 10.13 -2.75
N ARG A 291 -25.03 10.05 -3.97
CA ARG A 291 -24.66 9.03 -4.95
C ARG A 291 -24.36 9.72 -6.25
N GLN A 292 -23.23 9.43 -6.86
CA GLN A 292 -22.84 10.06 -8.11
C GLN A 292 -22.11 9.10 -9.02
N TRP A 293 -22.40 9.23 -10.31
CA TRP A 293 -21.76 8.55 -11.42
C TRP A 293 -21.39 9.59 -12.47
N MET A 294 -20.13 9.64 -12.84
CA MET A 294 -19.66 10.29 -14.05
C MET A 294 -19.16 9.19 -15.00
N LEU A 295 -19.64 9.24 -16.24
CA LEU A 295 -19.20 8.40 -17.34
C LEU A 295 -18.65 9.31 -18.44
N ALA A 296 -17.35 9.18 -18.72
CA ALA A 296 -16.69 9.76 -19.87
C ALA A 296 -16.53 8.69 -20.95
N GLU A 297 -16.94 8.98 -22.19
CA GLU A 297 -16.89 8.08 -23.33
C GLU A 297 -16.12 8.73 -24.47
N ARG A 298 -15.18 7.99 -25.07
CA ARG A 298 -14.42 8.46 -26.22
C ARG A 298 -15.32 8.52 -27.46
N LEU A 299 -15.45 9.70 -28.07
CA LEU A 299 -16.08 9.89 -29.38
C LEU A 299 -15.04 9.96 -30.52
N GLY A 300 -13.83 10.39 -30.19
CA GLY A 300 -12.69 10.45 -31.10
C GLY A 300 -11.38 10.68 -30.34
N PRO A 301 -10.25 10.87 -31.04
CA PRO A 301 -8.93 11.04 -30.40
C PRO A 301 -8.85 12.22 -29.42
N ALA A 302 -9.55 13.31 -29.72
CA ALA A 302 -9.61 14.53 -28.90
C ALA A 302 -11.06 15.00 -28.70
N GLN A 303 -12.00 14.05 -28.59
CA GLN A 303 -13.39 14.37 -28.33
C GLN A 303 -13.98 13.33 -27.38
N THR A 304 -14.52 13.82 -26.27
CA THR A 304 -15.05 12.98 -25.19
C THR A 304 -16.42 13.47 -24.78
N ARG A 305 -17.37 12.54 -24.65
CA ARG A 305 -18.68 12.81 -24.05
C ARG A 305 -18.63 12.53 -22.57
N VAL A 306 -19.05 13.47 -21.75
CA VAL A 306 -19.18 13.29 -20.30
C VAL A 306 -20.66 13.31 -19.96
N ARG A 307 -21.14 12.25 -19.31
CA ARG A 307 -22.45 12.15 -18.69
C ARG A 307 -22.26 12.04 -17.19
N GLN A 308 -23.02 12.80 -16.44
CA GLN A 308 -23.02 12.72 -14.99
C GLN A 308 -24.45 12.60 -14.50
N TYR A 309 -24.63 11.76 -13.50
CA TYR A 309 -25.84 11.68 -12.72
C TYR A 309 -25.48 11.66 -11.25
N TYR A 310 -26.18 12.43 -10.43
CA TYR A 310 -26.13 12.26 -8.99
C TYR A 310 -27.48 12.46 -8.33
N SER A 311 -27.63 11.84 -7.17
CA SER A 311 -28.76 12.04 -6.29
C SER A 311 -28.30 12.38 -4.88
N ILE A 312 -29.05 13.23 -4.20
CA ILE A 312 -28.83 13.58 -2.79
C ILE A 312 -30.15 13.38 -2.07
N ASP A 313 -30.13 12.50 -1.09
CA ASP A 313 -31.29 12.20 -0.26
C ASP A 313 -31.51 13.29 0.80
N HIS A 314 -32.69 13.26 1.42
CA HIS A 314 -33.01 14.16 2.52
C HIS A 314 -32.00 14.00 3.66
N PRO A 315 -31.50 15.09 4.27
CA PRO A 315 -30.51 14.97 5.33
C PRO A 315 -31.06 14.18 6.50
N CYS A 316 -30.15 13.46 7.16
CA CYS A 316 -30.45 12.69 8.34
C CYS A 316 -29.36 12.88 9.40
N THR A 317 -29.67 12.41 10.59
CA THR A 317 -28.77 12.26 11.73
C THR A 317 -28.71 10.77 12.08
N GLU A 318 -27.90 10.42 13.08
CA GLU A 318 -27.91 9.08 13.66
C GLU A 318 -29.32 8.62 14.10
N ARG A 319 -30.19 9.58 14.46
CA ARG A 319 -31.56 9.31 14.96
C ARG A 319 -32.62 9.21 13.86
N GLY A 320 -32.26 9.47 12.61
CA GLY A 320 -33.19 9.48 11.48
C GLY A 320 -33.22 10.80 10.72
N TYR A 321 -34.19 10.95 9.83
CA TYR A 321 -34.31 12.12 8.96
C TYR A 321 -34.50 13.43 9.74
N VAL A 322 -33.86 14.47 9.23
CA VAL A 322 -34.02 15.83 9.73
C VAL A 322 -35.47 16.28 9.48
N PRO A 323 -36.12 16.98 10.43
CA PRO A 323 -37.45 17.54 10.21
C PRO A 323 -37.47 18.54 9.05
N LEU A 324 -38.49 18.46 8.19
CA LEU A 324 -38.62 19.32 7.00
C LEU A 324 -38.46 20.82 7.30
N TRP A 325 -39.08 21.31 8.38
CA TRP A 325 -38.98 22.71 8.81
C TRP A 325 -37.59 23.13 9.28
N GLU A 326 -36.81 22.19 9.83
CA GLU A 326 -35.44 22.44 10.22
C GLU A 326 -34.53 22.52 8.99
N TYR A 327 -34.72 21.60 8.05
CA TYR A 327 -34.07 21.66 6.75
C TYR A 327 -34.41 22.94 5.99
N ALA A 328 -35.68 23.37 6.02
CA ALA A 328 -36.15 24.60 5.40
C ALA A 328 -35.44 25.84 5.95
N ARG A 329 -35.31 25.94 7.29
CA ARG A 329 -34.56 27.03 7.94
C ARG A 329 -33.11 27.07 7.49
N MET A 330 -32.44 25.91 7.41
CA MET A 330 -31.06 25.83 6.89
C MET A 330 -30.99 26.27 5.42
N CYS A 331 -32.03 25.96 4.63
CA CYS A 331 -32.15 26.39 3.25
C CYS A 331 -32.46 27.89 3.07
N GLY A 332 -32.71 28.63 4.16
CA GLY A 332 -33.13 30.03 4.14
C GLY A 332 -34.62 30.24 3.86
N VAL A 333 -35.43 29.18 3.94
CA VAL A 333 -36.90 29.24 3.77
C VAL A 333 -37.53 29.49 5.13
N THR A 334 -37.90 30.74 5.40
CA THR A 334 -38.37 31.20 6.73
C THR A 334 -39.83 31.68 6.76
N HIS A 335 -40.47 31.89 5.60
CA HIS A 335 -41.81 32.45 5.48
C HIS A 335 -42.77 31.47 4.78
N ALA A 336 -42.87 30.26 5.32
CA ALA A 336 -43.77 29.23 4.80
C ALA A 336 -44.99 29.05 5.72
N ILE A 337 -46.13 28.67 5.14
CA ILE A 337 -47.43 28.67 5.80
C ILE A 337 -47.76 27.30 6.41
N ASP A 338 -47.49 26.23 5.67
CA ASP A 338 -47.75 24.85 6.05
C ASP A 338 -46.70 23.91 5.43
N ASP A 339 -46.80 22.60 5.71
CA ASP A 339 -45.85 21.59 5.24
C ASP A 339 -45.74 21.53 3.70
N ALA A 340 -46.85 21.74 2.98
CA ALA A 340 -46.88 21.69 1.53
C ALA A 340 -46.13 22.90 0.92
N ASP A 341 -46.39 24.09 1.45
CA ASP A 341 -45.72 25.33 1.04
C ASP A 341 -44.22 25.31 1.40
N VAL A 342 -43.85 24.74 2.56
CA VAL A 342 -42.43 24.52 2.90
C VAL A 342 -41.78 23.60 1.87
N LEU A 343 -42.40 22.45 1.59
CA LEU A 343 -41.85 21.45 0.70
C LEU A 343 -41.60 22.03 -0.70
N GLU A 344 -42.59 22.72 -1.27
CA GLU A 344 -42.47 23.39 -2.56
C GLU A 344 -41.35 24.43 -2.57
N LYS A 345 -41.29 25.30 -1.55
CA LYS A 345 -40.26 26.35 -1.46
C LYS A 345 -38.86 25.76 -1.32
N VAL A 346 -38.69 24.69 -0.54
CA VAL A 346 -37.39 24.02 -0.40
C VAL A 346 -37.01 23.33 -1.70
N GLN A 347 -37.94 22.64 -2.37
CA GLN A 347 -37.71 22.02 -3.69
C GLN A 347 -37.22 23.05 -4.72
N LEU A 348 -37.92 24.16 -4.87
CA LEU A 348 -37.53 25.25 -5.78
C LEU A 348 -36.16 25.85 -5.41
N ASN A 349 -35.93 26.09 -4.12
CA ASN A 349 -34.66 26.60 -3.63
C ASN A 349 -33.49 25.65 -3.94
N ARG A 350 -33.67 24.35 -3.69
CA ARG A 350 -32.67 23.31 -3.98
C ARG A 350 -32.43 23.19 -5.49
N GLN A 351 -33.49 23.18 -6.30
CA GLN A 351 -33.37 23.16 -7.75
C GLN A 351 -32.51 24.31 -8.27
N ALA A 352 -32.82 25.55 -7.85
CA ALA A 352 -32.06 26.73 -8.25
C ALA A 352 -30.59 26.68 -7.78
N LYS A 353 -30.34 26.20 -6.55
CA LYS A 353 -28.98 26.06 -6.01
C LYS A 353 -28.16 25.01 -6.77
N HIS A 354 -28.75 23.87 -7.14
CA HIS A 354 -28.06 22.84 -7.89
C HIS A 354 -27.80 23.24 -9.35
N LEU A 355 -28.71 23.99 -9.99
CA LEU A 355 -28.44 24.60 -11.30
C LEU A 355 -27.23 25.53 -11.26
N CYS A 356 -27.16 26.42 -10.26
CA CYS A 356 -26.02 27.31 -10.06
C CYS A 356 -24.73 26.53 -9.78
N SER A 357 -24.80 25.52 -8.90
CA SER A 357 -23.66 24.63 -8.59
C SER A 357 -23.15 23.91 -9.84
N ARG A 358 -24.03 23.42 -10.73
CA ARG A 358 -23.59 22.79 -11.99
C ARG A 358 -22.90 23.76 -12.94
N ALA A 359 -23.38 25.00 -13.04
CA ALA A 359 -22.69 26.04 -13.82
C ALA A 359 -21.33 26.44 -13.21
N GLN A 360 -21.19 26.39 -11.89
CA GLN A 360 -19.90 26.59 -11.21
C GLN A 360 -18.95 25.41 -11.46
N PHE A 361 -19.46 24.18 -11.32
CA PHE A 361 -18.67 22.97 -11.57
C PHE A 361 -18.18 22.89 -13.01
N ALA A 362 -19.04 23.20 -13.99
CA ALA A 362 -18.65 23.20 -15.39
C ALA A 362 -17.47 24.15 -15.68
N ARG A 363 -17.49 25.35 -15.08
CA ARG A 363 -16.39 26.32 -15.20
C ARG A 363 -15.12 25.82 -14.53
N HIS A 364 -15.22 25.33 -13.29
CA HIS A 364 -14.09 24.77 -12.56
C HIS A 364 -13.45 23.58 -13.30
N PHE A 365 -14.28 22.72 -13.87
CA PHE A 365 -13.82 21.58 -14.66
C PHE A 365 -13.11 22.04 -15.95
N ASP A 366 -13.64 23.04 -16.65
CA ASP A 366 -12.98 23.62 -17.83
C ASP A 366 -11.64 24.28 -17.48
N ASP A 367 -11.55 24.96 -16.34
CA ASP A 367 -10.31 25.59 -15.86
C ASP A 367 -9.27 24.53 -15.49
N THR A 368 -9.70 23.45 -14.81
CA THR A 368 -8.85 22.31 -14.46
C THR A 368 -8.32 21.60 -15.71
N LEU A 369 -9.18 21.37 -16.70
CA LEU A 369 -8.81 20.80 -18.00
C LEU A 369 -7.72 21.61 -18.70
N ARG A 370 -7.90 22.93 -18.80
CA ARG A 370 -6.89 23.81 -19.41
C ARG A 370 -5.56 23.74 -18.67
N ALA A 371 -5.59 23.81 -17.34
CA ALA A 371 -4.39 23.72 -16.52
C ALA A 371 -3.63 22.39 -16.71
N THR A 372 -4.33 21.26 -16.72
CA THR A 372 -3.71 19.94 -16.94
C THR A 372 -3.14 19.79 -18.36
N ALA A 373 -3.81 20.37 -19.36
CA ALA A 373 -3.36 20.31 -20.74
C ALA A 373 -2.10 21.16 -20.99
N ASP A 374 -1.98 22.32 -20.33
CA ASP A 374 -0.83 23.21 -20.47
C ASP A 374 0.43 22.63 -19.78
N VAL A 375 0.28 22.01 -18.61
CA VAL A 375 1.39 21.28 -17.93
C VAL A 375 1.97 20.18 -18.82
N LYS A 376 1.12 19.42 -19.54
CA LYS A 376 1.58 18.39 -20.47
C LYS A 376 2.35 18.97 -21.67
N LYS A 377 1.96 20.14 -22.18
CA LYS A 377 2.70 20.82 -23.25
C LYS A 377 4.09 21.26 -22.78
N ASP A 378 4.19 21.86 -21.60
CA ASP A 378 5.47 22.32 -21.05
C ASP A 378 6.44 21.17 -20.77
N HIS A 379 5.93 20.00 -20.36
CA HIS A 379 6.76 18.80 -20.24
C HIS A 379 7.26 18.28 -21.59
N VAL A 380 6.48 18.40 -22.67
CA VAL A 380 6.93 17.99 -24.01
C VAL A 380 8.02 18.92 -24.56
N PHE A 381 7.95 20.23 -24.27
CA PHE A 381 8.96 21.20 -24.72
C PHE A 381 10.28 21.16 -23.93
N ASN A 382 10.29 20.62 -22.71
CA ASN A 382 11.51 20.51 -21.88
C ASN A 382 12.37 19.27 -22.19
N TYR A 383 11.93 18.40 -23.11
CA TYR A 383 12.66 17.20 -23.54
C TYR A 383 13.01 17.17 -25.04
N THR A 384 12.77 18.28 -25.75
CA THR A 384 13.27 18.54 -27.11
C THR A 384 14.34 19.61 -27.07
#